data_AF-A0A2G6DGJ2-F1
#
_entry.id   AF-A0A2G6DGJ2-F1
#
_cell.length_a   1.000
_cell.length_b   1.000
_cell.length_c   1.000
_cell.angle_alpha   90.00
_cell.angle_beta   90.00
_cell.angle_gamma   90.00
#
_symmetry.space_group_name_H-M   'P 1'
#
loop_
_entity.id
_entity.type
_entity.pdbx_description
1 polymer ?
#
loop_
_entity_poly.entity_id
_entity_poly.type
_entity_poly.pdbx_seq_one_letter_code
_entity_poly.pdbx_strand_id
1 'polypeptide(L)'
;MYGWKGENFVTHLIERFKLLKKDTDAGHLANHRQHNVLSRKDILSKKTKFPNVEPRKKSIRIKFYFRGQPCWETLPLKPTVRNQRVAHQRLTQINQMITLGNFDYAAEFPNSPNVTRLGLLPTHRCSQSFGELADKYLKINKHLSAGTLDGSCT
;
A
#
# COMPACT_ATOMS: atom_id res chain seq x y z
N MET A 1 20.41 -82.88 -45.43
CA MET A 1 21.83 -82.51 -45.62
C MET A 1 22.12 -81.28 -44.79
N TYR A 2 23.24 -81.34 -44.07
CA TYR A 2 23.64 -80.46 -42.98
C TYR A 2 24.03 -79.06 -43.43
N GLY A 3 23.86 -78.07 -42.54
CA GLY A 3 24.36 -76.71 -42.77
C GLY A 3 24.09 -75.74 -41.62
N TRP A 4 24.22 -76.19 -40.37
CA TRP A 4 24.32 -75.29 -39.22
C TRP A 4 25.63 -74.49 -39.34
N LYS A 5 25.54 -73.19 -39.65
CA LYS A 5 26.61 -72.24 -39.36
C LYS A 5 26.24 -71.50 -38.09
N GLY A 6 26.91 -71.89 -37.00
CA GLY A 6 26.92 -71.14 -35.77
C GLY A 6 27.73 -69.87 -35.95
N GLU A 7 27.06 -68.73 -35.85
CA GLU A 7 27.71 -67.44 -35.61
C GLU A 7 27.06 -66.81 -34.37
N ASN A 8 27.60 -67.20 -33.23
CA ASN A 8 27.87 -66.38 -32.04
C ASN A 8 26.79 -65.34 -31.66
N PHE A 9 25.70 -65.78 -31.03
CA PHE A 9 24.77 -64.91 -30.30
C PHE A 9 25.44 -64.05 -29.21
N VAL A 10 26.65 -64.42 -28.76
CA VAL A 10 27.42 -63.69 -27.76
C VAL A 10 28.12 -62.45 -28.35
N THR A 11 28.51 -62.46 -29.63
CA THR A 11 29.17 -61.30 -30.27
C THR A 11 28.16 -60.20 -30.62
N HIS A 12 26.93 -60.56 -30.97
CA HIS A 12 25.86 -59.58 -31.23
C HIS A 12 25.30 -58.93 -29.95
N LEU A 13 25.40 -59.60 -28.81
CA LEU A 13 25.00 -59.05 -27.50
C LEU A 13 26.00 -58.03 -26.95
N ILE A 14 27.27 -58.09 -27.35
CA ILE A 14 28.32 -57.14 -26.92
C ILE A 14 28.36 -55.88 -27.80
N GLU A 15 27.99 -55.96 -29.08
CA GLU A 15 27.79 -54.76 -29.92
C GLU A 15 26.51 -53.98 -29.57
N ARG A 16 25.46 -54.66 -29.09
CA ARG A 16 24.22 -53.99 -28.67
C ARG A 16 24.32 -53.25 -27.33
N PHE A 17 25.27 -53.62 -26.47
CA PHE A 17 25.51 -52.95 -25.18
C PHE A 17 26.49 -51.76 -25.26
N LYS A 18 27.26 -51.61 -26.35
CA LYS A 18 28.16 -50.47 -26.58
C LYS A 18 27.51 -49.29 -27.34
N LEU A 19 26.31 -49.46 -27.85
CA LEU A 19 25.46 -48.41 -28.45
C LEU A 19 24.51 -47.74 -27.42
N LEU A 20 24.86 -47.80 -26.13
CA LEU A 20 24.00 -47.37 -25.02
C LEU A 20 24.58 -46.24 -24.18
N LYS A 21 25.61 -45.54 -24.67
CA LYS A 21 26.07 -44.27 -24.08
C LYS A 21 26.68 -43.37 -25.14
N LYS A 22 25.83 -42.62 -25.82
CA LYS A 22 26.13 -41.27 -26.30
C LYS A 22 24.82 -40.63 -26.70
N ASP A 23 24.44 -39.68 -25.85
CA ASP A 23 23.64 -38.53 -26.21
C ASP A 23 22.16 -38.87 -26.41
N THR A 24 21.56 -39.31 -25.30
CA THR A 24 20.32 -38.66 -24.85
C THR A 24 20.62 -37.17 -24.84
N ASP A 25 20.46 -36.51 -25.99
CA ASP A 25 20.50 -35.05 -26.09
C ASP A 25 19.49 -34.56 -25.09
N ALA A 26 20.05 -34.11 -23.97
CA ALA A 26 19.32 -33.59 -22.85
C ALA A 26 18.62 -32.33 -23.34
N GLY A 27 17.40 -32.51 -23.87
CA GLY A 27 16.34 -31.52 -23.87
C GLY A 27 15.91 -31.11 -22.45
N HIS A 28 16.65 -31.56 -21.43
CA HIS A 28 16.79 -30.87 -20.15
C HIS A 28 17.78 -29.73 -20.30
N LEU A 29 17.30 -28.54 -20.68
CA LEU A 29 17.72 -27.23 -20.14
C LEU A 29 17.15 -26.09 -21.00
N ALA A 30 15.84 -25.92 -20.95
CA ALA A 30 15.25 -24.59 -20.82
C ALA A 30 13.83 -24.76 -20.31
N ASN A 31 13.70 -25.25 -19.06
CA ASN A 31 12.79 -24.56 -18.17
C ASN A 31 13.34 -23.14 -18.09
N HIS A 32 12.93 -22.32 -19.06
CA HIS A 32 12.86 -20.90 -18.88
C HIS A 32 12.10 -20.80 -17.57
N ARG A 33 12.83 -20.55 -16.47
CA ARG A 33 12.25 -20.00 -15.28
C ARG A 33 11.59 -18.74 -15.83
N GLN A 34 10.31 -18.87 -16.14
CA GLN A 34 9.37 -17.80 -15.98
C GLN A 34 9.57 -17.46 -14.51
N HIS A 35 10.54 -16.58 -14.24
CA HIS A 35 10.46 -15.74 -13.09
C HIS A 35 9.08 -15.15 -13.27
N ASN A 36 8.14 -15.68 -12.51
CA ASN A 36 6.86 -15.06 -12.27
C ASN A 36 7.21 -13.78 -11.53
N VAL A 37 7.70 -12.80 -12.30
CA VAL A 37 7.79 -11.42 -11.89
C VAL A 37 6.33 -11.01 -11.91
N LEU A 38 5.60 -11.42 -10.86
CA LEU A 38 4.21 -11.04 -10.63
C LEU A 38 4.17 -9.55 -10.97
N SER A 39 3.45 -9.22 -12.05
CA SER A 39 3.45 -7.87 -12.59
C SER A 39 3.04 -6.94 -11.45
N ARG A 40 3.54 -5.69 -11.42
CA ARG A 40 3.06 -4.70 -10.41
C ARG A 40 1.54 -4.66 -10.35
N LYS A 41 0.88 -4.94 -11.48
CA LYS A 41 -0.57 -5.08 -11.64
C LYS A 41 -1.15 -6.30 -10.89
N ASP A 42 -0.46 -7.43 -10.82
CA ASP A 42 -0.95 -8.67 -10.16
C ASP A 42 -0.87 -8.62 -8.63
N ILE A 43 0.14 -7.92 -8.09
CA ILE A 43 0.18 -7.58 -6.66
C ILE A 43 -1.01 -6.66 -6.29
N LEU A 44 -1.43 -5.80 -7.23
CA LEU A 44 -2.51 -4.82 -7.06
C LEU A 44 -3.91 -5.35 -7.43
N SER A 45 -3.99 -6.48 -8.15
CA SER A 45 -5.22 -7.05 -8.74
C SER A 45 -5.83 -8.18 -7.91
N LYS A 46 -5.24 -8.51 -6.76
CA LYS A 46 -5.92 -9.39 -5.79
C LYS A 46 -7.11 -8.63 -5.18
N LYS A 47 -8.27 -8.73 -5.82
CA LYS A 47 -9.56 -8.26 -5.31
C LYS A 47 -9.72 -8.82 -3.89
N THR A 48 -9.67 -7.95 -2.90
CA THR A 48 -9.71 -8.35 -1.49
C THR A 48 -11.11 -8.84 -1.15
N LYS A 49 -11.21 -9.83 -0.26
CA LYS A 49 -12.50 -10.33 0.23
C LYS A 49 -13.29 -9.25 0.99
N PHE A 50 -12.58 -8.27 1.54
CA PHE A 50 -13.16 -7.19 2.35
C PHE A 50 -13.14 -5.87 1.58
N PRO A 51 -14.30 -5.25 1.32
CA PRO A 51 -14.38 -3.98 0.59
C PRO A 51 -13.69 -2.88 1.38
N ASN A 52 -13.06 -1.93 0.67
CA ASN A 52 -12.37 -0.77 1.24
C ASN A 52 -11.20 -1.11 2.19
N VAL A 53 -10.75 -2.36 2.19
CA VAL A 53 -9.54 -2.83 2.90
C VAL A 53 -8.51 -3.23 1.85
N GLU A 54 -7.39 -2.50 1.82
CA GLU A 54 -6.29 -2.72 0.88
C GLU A 54 -5.06 -3.27 1.64
N PRO A 55 -4.70 -4.57 1.50
CA PRO A 55 -3.48 -5.11 2.05
C PRO A 55 -2.28 -4.57 1.27
N ARG A 56 -1.29 -4.07 2.00
CA ARG A 56 0.02 -3.66 1.46
C ARG A 56 1.06 -4.72 1.81
N LYS A 57 2.33 -4.49 1.45
CA LYS A 57 3.43 -5.45 1.70
C LYS A 57 3.61 -5.80 3.19
N LYS A 58 3.43 -4.85 4.10
CA LYS A 58 3.66 -5.01 5.56
C LYS A 58 2.55 -4.46 6.44
N SER A 59 1.56 -3.80 5.87
CA SER A 59 0.49 -3.08 6.57
C SER A 59 -0.85 -3.29 5.86
N ILE A 60 -1.94 -2.84 6.48
CA ILE A 60 -3.27 -2.83 5.88
C ILE A 60 -3.75 -1.39 5.83
N ARG A 61 -4.29 -0.94 4.71
CA ARG A 61 -4.93 0.37 4.57
C ARG A 61 -6.44 0.21 4.57
N ILE A 62 -7.14 1.13 5.24
CA ILE A 62 -8.58 1.25 5.20
C ILE A 62 -8.97 2.57 4.53
N LYS A 63 -10.04 2.55 3.73
CA LYS A 63 -10.58 3.72 3.06
C LYS A 63 -11.99 4.02 3.58
N PHE A 64 -12.22 5.24 4.03
CA PHE A 64 -13.54 5.73 4.41
C PHE A 64 -13.72 7.20 4.01
N TYR A 65 -14.94 7.71 4.15
CA TYR A 65 -15.24 9.13 3.90
C TYR A 65 -15.45 9.84 5.22
N PHE A 66 -14.85 11.01 5.36
CA PHE A 66 -15.07 11.89 6.50
C PHE A 66 -15.16 13.33 6.00
N ARG A 67 -16.20 14.06 6.40
CA ARG A 67 -16.48 15.44 5.95
C ARG A 67 -16.41 15.60 4.42
N GLY A 68 -16.99 14.65 3.68
CA GLY A 68 -17.01 14.66 2.21
C GLY A 68 -15.69 14.32 1.52
N GLN A 69 -14.62 14.03 2.26
CA GLN A 69 -13.30 13.72 1.69
C GLN A 69 -12.91 12.24 1.93
N PRO A 70 -12.36 11.56 0.91
CA PRO A 70 -11.85 10.20 1.08
C PRO A 70 -10.58 10.22 1.94
N CYS A 71 -10.60 9.48 3.03
CA CYS A 71 -9.50 9.33 3.97
C CYS A 71 -8.92 7.92 3.85
N TRP A 72 -7.60 7.86 3.73
CA TRP A 72 -6.84 6.61 3.69
C TRP A 72 -6.00 6.52 4.96
N GLU A 73 -6.31 5.53 5.80
CA GLU A 73 -5.57 5.29 7.04
C GLU A 73 -4.83 3.97 6.98
N THR A 74 -3.62 3.95 7.56
CA THR A 74 -2.76 2.76 7.56
C THR A 74 -2.73 2.14 8.94
N LEU A 75 -3.15 0.88 9.04
CA LEU A 75 -3.04 0.08 10.24
C LEU A 75 -1.72 -0.71 10.20
N PRO A 76 -0.91 -0.69 11.28
CA PRO A 76 0.36 -1.41 11.38
C PRO A 76 0.16 -2.92 11.64
N LEU A 77 -0.72 -3.55 10.85
CA LEU A 77 -1.04 -4.97 10.93
C LEU A 77 -0.50 -5.70 9.72
N LYS A 78 0.12 -6.87 9.94
CA LYS A 78 0.53 -7.75 8.83
C LYS A 78 -0.69 -8.10 7.96
N PRO A 79 -0.55 -8.16 6.62
CA PRO A 79 -1.66 -8.35 5.68
C PRO A 79 -2.21 -9.80 5.64
N THR A 80 -2.59 -10.36 6.79
CA THR A 80 -3.21 -11.69 6.90
C THR A 80 -4.74 -11.60 6.80
N VAL A 81 -5.42 -12.69 6.41
CA VAL A 81 -6.90 -12.71 6.30
C VAL A 81 -7.59 -12.36 7.63
N ARG A 82 -7.06 -12.88 8.75
CA ARG A 82 -7.56 -12.55 10.10
C ARG A 82 -7.45 -11.05 10.37
N ASN A 83 -6.30 -10.45 10.09
CA ASN A 83 -6.07 -9.02 10.32
C ASN A 83 -6.89 -8.14 9.37
N GLN A 84 -7.14 -8.59 8.14
CA GLN A 84 -8.04 -7.90 7.21
C GLN A 84 -9.49 -7.90 7.71
N ARG A 85 -9.96 -9.00 8.34
CA ARG A 85 -11.27 -9.04 9.00
C ARG A 85 -11.35 -8.04 10.15
N VAL A 86 -10.32 -7.97 10.98
CA VAL A 86 -10.23 -6.99 12.09
C VAL A 86 -10.22 -5.56 11.54
N ALA A 87 -9.44 -5.29 10.50
CA ALA A 87 -9.42 -3.98 9.83
C ALA A 87 -10.80 -3.60 9.27
N HIS A 88 -11.51 -4.56 8.69
CA HIS A 88 -12.87 -4.36 8.19
C HIS A 88 -13.86 -4.07 9.32
N GLN A 89 -13.78 -4.79 10.45
CA GLN A 89 -14.61 -4.50 11.63
C GLN A 89 -14.36 -3.10 12.17
N ARG A 90 -13.09 -2.68 12.28
CA ARG A 90 -12.74 -1.31 12.69
C ARG A 90 -13.29 -0.27 11.70
N LEU A 91 -13.20 -0.53 10.40
CA LEU A 91 -13.78 0.33 9.37
C LEU A 91 -15.31 0.48 9.54
N THR A 92 -16.02 -0.62 9.80
CA THR A 92 -17.46 -0.60 10.07
C THR A 92 -17.78 0.24 11.32
N GLN A 93 -17.02 0.08 12.39
CA GLN A 93 -17.18 0.86 13.62
C GLN A 93 -16.95 2.36 13.39
N ILE A 94 -15.91 2.73 12.65
CA ILE A 94 -15.63 4.12 12.26
C ILE A 94 -16.79 4.70 11.46
N ASN A 95 -17.28 3.98 10.45
CA ASN A 95 -18.40 4.44 9.63
C ASN A 95 -19.67 4.63 10.48
N GLN A 96 -19.93 3.75 11.45
CA GLN A 96 -21.04 3.92 12.40
C GLN A 96 -20.86 5.18 13.26
N MET A 97 -19.68 5.41 13.83
CA MET A 97 -19.41 6.62 14.62
C MET A 97 -19.58 7.90 13.80
N ILE A 98 -19.17 7.88 12.52
CA ILE A 98 -19.32 9.01 11.59
C ILE A 98 -20.81 9.25 11.32
N THR A 99 -21.59 8.19 11.05
CA THR A 99 -23.04 8.29 10.84
C THR A 99 -23.75 8.85 12.07
N LEU A 100 -23.30 8.48 13.28
CA LEU A 100 -23.83 9.00 14.54
C LEU A 100 -23.35 10.43 14.86
N GLY A 101 -22.37 10.96 14.13
CA GLY A 101 -21.80 12.29 14.37
C GLY A 101 -20.84 12.39 15.55
N ASN A 102 -20.48 11.28 16.19
CA ASN A 102 -19.60 11.25 17.38
C ASN A 102 -18.15 10.84 17.03
N PHE A 103 -17.73 11.01 15.78
CA PHE A 103 -16.40 10.60 15.34
C PHE A 103 -15.40 11.75 15.44
N ASP A 104 -14.45 11.63 16.37
CA ASP A 104 -13.27 12.51 16.45
C ASP A 104 -12.07 11.86 15.76
N TYR A 105 -11.73 12.37 14.58
CA TYR A 105 -10.62 11.90 13.78
C TYR A 105 -9.26 12.08 14.48
N ALA A 106 -9.06 13.23 15.15
CA ALA A 106 -7.77 13.56 15.74
C ALA A 106 -7.48 12.69 16.97
N ALA A 107 -8.53 12.32 17.72
CA ALA A 107 -8.43 11.38 18.83
C ALA A 107 -8.15 9.95 18.35
N GLU A 108 -8.83 9.47 17.30
CA GLU A 108 -8.66 8.12 16.76
C GLU A 108 -7.33 7.92 16.02
N PHE A 109 -6.88 8.95 15.30
CA PHE A 109 -5.69 8.91 14.45
C PHE A 109 -4.74 10.10 14.73
N PRO A 110 -4.13 10.19 15.93
CA PRO A 110 -3.34 11.35 16.34
C PRO A 110 -2.11 11.60 15.47
N ASN A 111 -1.50 10.54 14.97
CA ASN A 111 -0.27 10.61 14.16
C ASN A 111 -0.54 10.59 12.65
N SER A 112 -1.81 10.73 12.22
CA SER A 112 -2.13 10.69 10.80
C SER A 112 -1.82 12.04 10.11
N PRO A 113 -1.16 12.04 8.93
CA PRO A 113 -0.99 13.25 8.13
C PRO A 113 -2.32 13.86 7.67
N ASN A 114 -3.41 13.07 7.68
CA ASN A 114 -4.74 13.55 7.35
C ASN A 114 -5.30 14.53 8.39
N VAL A 115 -4.83 14.52 9.64
CA VAL A 115 -5.25 15.48 10.68
C VAL A 115 -4.92 16.91 10.24
N THR A 116 -3.69 17.12 9.76
CA THR A 116 -3.26 18.41 9.20
C THR A 116 -4.06 18.79 7.97
N ARG A 117 -4.25 17.84 7.04
CA ARG A 117 -4.97 18.07 5.78
C ARG A 117 -6.44 18.44 5.99
N LEU A 118 -7.07 17.85 7.00
CA LEU A 118 -8.47 18.09 7.36
C LEU A 118 -8.65 19.31 8.27
N GLY A 119 -7.56 20.00 8.65
CA GLY A 119 -7.62 21.14 9.57
C GLY A 119 -8.04 20.74 10.99
N LEU A 120 -7.80 19.50 11.39
CA LEU A 120 -8.19 18.92 12.68
C LEU A 120 -7.07 18.96 13.72
N LEU A 121 -5.96 19.63 13.40
CA LEU A 121 -4.90 19.86 14.36
C LEU A 121 -5.51 20.51 15.61
N PRO A 122 -5.17 20.04 16.82
CA PRO A 122 -5.46 20.78 18.03
C PRO A 122 -4.93 22.20 17.82
N THR A 123 -5.77 23.19 18.10
CA THR A 123 -5.54 24.61 17.91
C THR A 123 -4.40 25.12 18.79
N HIS A 124 -3.17 24.70 18.47
CA HIS A 124 -1.94 25.24 19.03
C HIS A 124 -1.04 25.85 17.94
N ARG A 125 -1.43 25.73 16.67
CA ARG A 125 -0.96 26.64 15.62
C ARG A 125 -2.00 27.72 15.37
N CYS A 126 -2.08 28.59 16.37
CA CYS A 126 -2.49 30.00 16.31
C CYS A 126 -3.37 30.34 15.10
N SER A 127 -4.67 30.07 15.21
CA SER A 127 -5.64 30.98 14.59
C SER A 127 -5.46 32.30 15.32
N GLN A 128 -4.60 33.16 14.78
CA GLN A 128 -4.41 34.50 15.33
C GLN A 128 -5.80 35.10 15.48
N SER A 129 -6.13 35.57 16.67
CA SER A 129 -7.37 36.32 16.80
C SER A 129 -7.29 37.54 15.88
N PHE A 130 -8.44 38.06 15.45
CA PHE A 130 -8.46 39.29 14.68
C PHE A 130 -7.67 40.41 15.38
N GLY A 131 -7.77 40.50 16.72
CA GLY A 131 -7.00 41.45 17.52
C GLY A 131 -5.49 41.24 17.41
N GLU A 132 -5.01 40.00 17.51
CA GLU A 132 -3.58 39.69 17.39
C GLU A 132 -3.02 40.00 15.99
N LEU A 133 -3.84 39.83 14.95
CA LEU A 133 -3.52 40.26 13.58
C LEU A 133 -3.50 41.78 13.46
N ALA A 134 -4.48 42.48 14.06
CA ALA A 134 -4.54 43.94 14.08
C ALA A 134 -3.30 44.54 14.77
N ASP A 135 -2.90 43.99 15.91
CA ASP A 135 -1.72 44.43 16.65
C ASP A 135 -0.43 44.25 15.83
N LYS A 136 -0.30 43.13 15.12
CA LYS A 136 0.82 42.90 14.20
C LYS A 136 0.82 43.89 13.03
N TYR A 137 -0.34 44.15 12.45
CA TYR A 137 -0.49 45.13 11.37
C TYR A 137 -0.09 46.54 11.84
N LEU A 138 -0.60 46.97 12.99
CA LEU A 138 -0.22 48.25 13.61
C LEU A 138 1.28 48.32 13.89
N LYS A 139 1.91 47.22 14.30
CA LYS A 139 3.37 47.15 14.54
C LYS A 139 4.20 47.30 13.28
N ILE A 140 3.75 46.75 12.15
CA ILE A 140 4.42 46.89 10.84
C ILE A 140 4.24 48.32 10.30
N ASN A 141 3.06 48.91 10.50
CA ASN A 141 2.68 50.19 9.91
C ASN A 141 2.96 51.42 10.81
N LYS A 142 3.87 51.30 11.78
CA LYS A 142 4.27 52.41 12.68
C LYS A 142 5.02 53.56 12.01
N HIS A 143 5.34 53.44 10.72
CA HIS A 143 6.02 54.46 9.94
C HIS A 143 5.05 55.44 9.25
N LEU A 144 3.73 55.23 9.38
CA LEU A 144 2.72 56.12 8.82
C LEU A 144 2.64 57.44 9.61
N SER A 145 2.29 58.53 8.92
CA SER A 145 2.15 59.85 9.53
C SER A 145 1.03 59.89 10.57
N ALA A 146 1.16 60.78 11.57
CA ALA A 146 0.26 60.86 12.71
C ALA A 146 -1.23 60.95 12.33
N GLY A 147 -1.56 61.72 11.28
CA GLY A 147 -2.95 61.89 10.81
C GLY A 147 -3.60 60.65 10.17
N THR A 148 -2.83 59.60 9.87
CA THR A 148 -3.36 58.30 9.43
C THR A 148 -3.62 57.35 10.59
N LEU A 149 -2.96 57.57 11.75
CA LEU A 149 -3.04 56.68 12.91
C LEU A 149 -4.20 57.00 13.85
N ASP A 150 -4.57 58.28 13.95
CA ASP A 150 -5.59 58.78 14.87
C ASP A 150 -6.96 58.99 14.21
N GLY A 151 -7.02 58.97 12.88
CA GLY A 151 -8.25 59.22 12.12
C GLY A 151 -8.85 60.59 12.42
N SER A 152 -8.05 61.53 12.94
CA SER A 152 -8.55 62.87 13.25
C SER A 152 -8.72 63.62 11.94
N CYS A 153 -9.99 63.75 11.51
CA CYS A 153 -10.34 64.70 10.47
C CYS A 153 -10.30 66.09 11.11
N THR A 154 -9.25 66.85 10.84
CA THR A 154 -9.25 68.31 11.07
C THR A 154 -10.21 69.01 10.13
#